data_AF-A0A6A4WWG5-F1
#
_entry.id   AF-A0A6A4WWG5-F1
#
_cell.length_a   1.000
_cell.length_b   1.000
_cell.length_c   1.000
_cell.angle_alpha   90.00
_cell.angle_beta   90.00
_cell.angle_gamma   90.00
#
_symmetry.space_group_name_H-M   'P 1'
#
loop_
_entity.id
_entity.type
_entity.pdbx_description
1 polymer ?
#
loop_
_entity_poly.entity_id
_entity_poly.type
_entity_poly.pdbx_seq_one_letter_code
_entity_poly.pdbx_strand_id
1 'polypeptide(L)'
;MKTVRVDQESLQLCRDSMYCHRSTVPRIMSGEGQQLLQLMQQLVRSSSDNDIRAAATKLSNTVLAAGCSGCRSVCDLFLAVLTSDLCFRLLGLPGVSDTQSLVHLTNVLAECLKDKECTGEVCRRLTDSGGTEVVVASLRSLGPASQQYQTVTALYTILYKIGKKDPRFAVRLRLCGGLKVLLRRLQDNAQKCRICVPALQCVKLAAGNDQNVSVLGRGEAVEHLRRLVPHLWNMSGLKQQLTLECTARLIRNRMNRRRLLKENVIPRLLPLLQPRHKLEKKTQYNVQKAVLNIVFALADLKPGREALMEARVCEAMQSFLRSCPPAERHDRLFCRAANTVLRCVAKWSLPVARLESPVSFTAPAAARATADGKGGNHDSYINITMHDLCS
;
A
#
# COMPACT_ATOMS: atom_id res chain seq x y z
N MET A 1 12.51 -39.32 -7.44
CA MET A 1 11.06 -39.58 -7.61
C MET A 1 10.47 -39.82 -6.23
N LYS A 2 9.80 -38.83 -5.64
CA LYS A 2 8.95 -39.02 -4.45
C LYS A 2 7.53 -38.67 -4.88
N THR A 3 6.70 -39.70 -5.02
CA THR A 3 5.25 -39.60 -5.23
C THR A 3 4.65 -38.75 -4.13
N VAL A 4 4.02 -37.64 -4.52
CA VAL A 4 3.29 -36.76 -3.61
C VAL A 4 2.00 -37.45 -3.21
N ARG A 5 1.96 -38.00 -2.00
CA ARG A 5 0.68 -38.31 -1.36
C ARG A 5 0.09 -36.97 -0.94
N VAL A 6 -1.02 -36.58 -1.57
CA VAL A 6 -1.92 -35.57 -0.99
C VAL A 6 -2.27 -36.09 0.40
N ASP A 7 -1.93 -35.35 1.44
CA ASP A 7 -2.15 -35.78 2.82
C ASP A 7 -3.62 -36.19 3.00
N GLN A 8 -3.84 -37.48 3.26
CA GLN A 8 -5.19 -38.01 3.44
C GLN A 8 -5.90 -37.30 4.60
N GLU A 9 -5.16 -36.82 5.60
CA GLU A 9 -5.69 -36.04 6.71
C GLU A 9 -6.28 -34.68 6.28
N SER A 10 -5.65 -34.00 5.31
CA SER A 10 -6.16 -32.73 4.78
C SER A 10 -7.44 -32.93 3.96
N LEU A 11 -7.53 -34.05 3.24
CA LEU A 11 -8.75 -34.47 2.53
C LEU A 11 -9.83 -34.98 3.49
N GLN A 12 -9.45 -35.60 4.60
CA GLN A 12 -10.37 -36.13 5.61
C GLN A 12 -11.00 -35.00 6.44
N LEU A 13 -10.21 -33.98 6.83
CA LEU A 13 -10.72 -32.74 7.44
C LEU A 13 -11.72 -32.01 6.52
N CYS A 14 -11.49 -32.03 5.20
CA CYS A 14 -12.46 -31.52 4.22
C CYS A 14 -13.72 -32.38 4.12
N ARG A 15 -13.59 -33.72 4.22
CA ARG A 15 -14.74 -34.64 4.28
C ARG A 15 -15.59 -34.40 5.52
N ASP A 16 -14.95 -34.25 6.68
CA ASP A 16 -15.63 -34.12 7.96
C ASP A 16 -16.33 -32.75 8.09
N SER A 17 -15.76 -31.70 7.49
CA SER A 17 -16.43 -30.40 7.35
C SER A 17 -17.57 -30.38 6.31
N MET A 18 -17.64 -31.37 5.40
CA MET A 18 -18.70 -31.51 4.39
C MET A 18 -19.95 -32.26 4.89
N TYR A 19 -19.93 -32.86 6.09
CA TYR A 19 -21.07 -33.61 6.63
C TYR A 19 -22.17 -32.75 7.28
N CYS A 20 -22.02 -31.42 7.35
CA CYS A 20 -23.11 -30.55 7.77
C CYS A 20 -24.07 -30.26 6.60
N HIS A 21 -25.25 -30.90 6.69
CA HIS A 21 -26.45 -30.77 5.84
C HIS A 21 -26.48 -31.55 4.51
N ARG A 22 -26.79 -32.86 4.61
CA ARG A 22 -27.57 -33.56 3.58
C ARG A 22 -28.97 -32.93 3.49
N SER A 23 -29.19 -32.03 2.54
CA SER A 23 -30.52 -31.73 2.00
C SER A 23 -30.53 -32.16 0.53
N THR A 24 -31.33 -33.18 0.23
CA THR A 24 -31.54 -33.84 -1.05
C THR A 24 -32.39 -32.98 -2.00
N VAL A 25 -31.88 -31.81 -2.40
CA VAL A 25 -32.42 -31.05 -3.52
C VAL A 25 -31.25 -30.54 -4.35
N PRO A 26 -31.18 -30.80 -5.67
CA PRO A 26 -30.18 -30.19 -6.54
C PRO A 26 -30.47 -28.69 -6.61
N ARG A 27 -29.85 -27.91 -5.71
CA ARG A 27 -29.91 -26.45 -5.78
C ARG A 27 -29.04 -26.00 -6.94
N ILE A 28 -29.65 -25.25 -7.86
CA ILE A 28 -29.00 -24.60 -8.99
C ILE A 28 -27.75 -23.87 -8.47
N MET A 29 -26.58 -24.23 -9.00
CA MET A 29 -25.31 -23.57 -8.65
C MET A 29 -25.46 -22.05 -8.87
N SER A 30 -25.00 -21.24 -7.91
CA SER A 30 -24.92 -19.79 -8.09
C SER A 30 -24.07 -19.46 -9.33
N GLY A 31 -24.32 -18.31 -9.98
CA GLY A 31 -23.58 -17.90 -11.18
C GLY A 31 -22.06 -17.86 -10.97
N GLU A 32 -21.61 -17.53 -9.76
CA GLU A 32 -20.18 -17.52 -9.37
C GLU A 32 -19.59 -18.95 -9.30
N GLY A 33 -20.36 -19.93 -8.80
CA GLY A 33 -19.95 -21.34 -8.77
C GLY A 33 -19.83 -21.96 -10.17
N GLN A 34 -20.71 -21.58 -11.09
CA GLN A 34 -20.63 -22.01 -12.49
C GLN A 34 -19.42 -21.41 -13.20
N GLN A 35 -19.10 -20.14 -12.95
CA GLN A 35 -17.91 -19.49 -13.50
C GLN A 35 -16.62 -20.14 -13.01
N LEU A 36 -16.54 -20.47 -11.71
CA LEU A 36 -15.38 -21.15 -11.14
C LEU A 36 -15.18 -22.54 -11.77
N LEU A 37 -16.25 -23.30 -11.95
CA LEU A 37 -16.23 -24.61 -12.59
C LEU A 37 -15.78 -24.53 -14.06
N GLN A 38 -16.25 -23.53 -14.82
CA GLN A 38 -15.80 -23.30 -16.19
C GLN A 38 -14.30 -22.98 -16.26
N LEU A 39 -13.81 -22.12 -15.37
CA LEU A 39 -12.37 -21.80 -15.29
C LEU A 39 -11.52 -23.03 -14.93
N MET A 40 -12.03 -23.92 -14.08
CA MET A 40 -11.37 -25.19 -13.78
C MET A 40 -11.29 -26.12 -14.98
N GLN A 41 -12.40 -26.29 -15.70
CA GLN A 41 -12.42 -27.14 -16.89
C GLN A 41 -11.48 -26.60 -17.98
N GLN A 42 -11.33 -25.28 -18.08
CA GLN A 42 -10.32 -24.65 -18.93
C GLN A 42 -8.89 -24.93 -18.44
N LEU A 43 -8.64 -24.90 -17.13
CA LEU A 43 -7.34 -25.25 -16.55
C LEU A 43 -6.98 -26.73 -16.82
N VAL A 44 -7.93 -27.65 -16.68
CA VAL A 44 -7.75 -29.08 -16.98
C VAL A 44 -7.35 -29.28 -18.45
N ARG A 45 -7.98 -28.54 -19.36
CA ARG A 45 -7.73 -28.67 -20.81
C ARG A 45 -6.42 -28.03 -21.26
N SER A 46 -6.02 -26.94 -20.62
CA SER A 46 -4.82 -26.17 -21.01
C SER A 46 -3.55 -26.65 -20.31
N SER A 47 -3.65 -27.27 -19.13
CA SER A 47 -2.46 -27.66 -18.40
C SER A 47 -1.70 -28.78 -19.08
N SER A 48 -0.40 -28.55 -19.33
CA SER A 48 0.56 -29.57 -19.76
C SER A 48 1.02 -30.49 -18.63
N ASP A 49 0.79 -30.10 -17.37
CA ASP A 49 1.21 -30.85 -16.18
C ASP A 49 0.11 -31.82 -15.74
N ASN A 50 0.45 -33.11 -15.70
CA ASN A 50 -0.46 -34.18 -15.35
C ASN A 50 -0.95 -34.09 -13.90
N ASP A 51 -0.16 -33.54 -12.99
CA ASP A 51 -0.54 -33.41 -11.59
C ASP A 51 -1.57 -32.28 -11.42
N ILE A 52 -1.43 -31.15 -12.14
CA ILE A 52 -2.46 -30.09 -12.15
C ILE A 52 -3.74 -30.64 -12.75
N ARG A 53 -3.63 -31.32 -13.88
CA ARG A 53 -4.78 -31.86 -14.58
C ARG A 53 -5.53 -32.82 -13.67
N ALA A 54 -4.82 -33.76 -13.02
CA ALA A 54 -5.40 -34.70 -12.07
C ALA A 54 -6.04 -33.98 -10.86
N ALA A 55 -5.36 -33.00 -10.28
CA ALA A 55 -5.88 -32.21 -9.15
C ALA A 55 -7.12 -31.40 -9.54
N ALA A 56 -7.09 -30.72 -10.68
CA ALA A 56 -8.17 -29.89 -11.19
C ALA A 56 -9.38 -30.74 -11.66
N THR A 57 -9.14 -31.91 -12.26
CA THR A 57 -10.20 -32.87 -12.62
C THR A 57 -10.84 -33.45 -11.36
N LYS A 58 -10.02 -33.88 -10.38
CA LYS A 58 -10.53 -34.37 -9.09
C LYS A 58 -11.39 -33.32 -8.42
N LEU A 59 -10.96 -32.06 -8.44
CA LEU A 59 -11.72 -30.96 -7.86
C LEU A 59 -13.03 -30.67 -8.60
N SER A 60 -12.96 -30.56 -9.93
CA SER A 60 -14.13 -30.33 -10.79
C SER A 60 -15.18 -31.43 -10.55
N ASN A 61 -14.74 -32.68 -10.40
CA ASN A 61 -15.62 -33.81 -10.12
C ASN A 61 -16.20 -33.76 -8.70
N THR A 62 -15.41 -33.36 -7.69
CA THR A 62 -15.94 -33.16 -6.33
C THR A 62 -16.91 -31.99 -6.22
N VAL A 63 -16.72 -30.92 -6.99
CA VAL A 63 -17.62 -29.76 -7.02
C VAL A 63 -18.95 -30.13 -7.70
N LEU A 64 -18.86 -30.87 -8.82
CA LEU A 64 -20.04 -31.44 -9.49
C LEU A 64 -20.79 -32.44 -8.59
N ALA A 65 -20.06 -33.31 -7.89
CA ALA A 65 -20.64 -34.31 -6.99
C ALA A 65 -21.23 -33.72 -5.70
N ALA A 66 -20.65 -32.64 -5.18
CA ALA A 66 -21.12 -32.00 -3.96
C ALA A 66 -22.43 -31.21 -4.15
N GLY A 67 -22.79 -30.84 -5.38
CA GLY A 67 -23.99 -30.03 -5.68
C GLY A 67 -24.08 -28.73 -4.86
N CYS A 68 -22.97 -28.29 -4.27
CA CYS A 68 -22.97 -27.35 -3.16
C CYS A 68 -23.11 -25.93 -3.67
N SER A 69 -24.28 -25.34 -3.40
CA SER A 69 -24.59 -23.93 -3.56
C SER A 69 -23.97 -23.02 -2.48
N GLY A 70 -22.88 -23.46 -1.84
CA GLY A 70 -22.24 -22.79 -0.72
C GLY A 70 -20.80 -22.42 -1.05
N CYS A 71 -20.50 -21.12 -1.14
CA CYS A 71 -19.18 -20.60 -1.51
C CYS A 71 -18.05 -21.10 -0.61
N ARG A 72 -18.34 -21.45 0.65
CA ARG A 72 -17.36 -21.81 1.69
C ARG A 72 -16.73 -23.19 1.51
N SER A 73 -17.53 -24.26 1.35
CA SER A 73 -17.00 -25.63 1.17
C SER A 73 -16.26 -25.81 -0.15
N VAL A 74 -16.74 -25.12 -1.19
CA VAL A 74 -16.09 -25.07 -2.50
C VAL A 74 -14.75 -24.33 -2.37
N CYS A 75 -14.73 -23.08 -1.87
CA CYS A 75 -13.47 -22.34 -1.69
C CYS A 75 -12.45 -23.06 -0.79
N ASP A 76 -12.90 -23.74 0.27
CA ASP A 76 -12.01 -24.50 1.18
C ASP A 76 -11.40 -25.73 0.50
N LEU A 77 -12.17 -26.46 -0.32
CA LEU A 77 -11.68 -27.59 -1.10
C LEU A 77 -10.72 -27.12 -2.22
N PHE A 78 -11.09 -26.03 -2.90
CA PHE A 78 -10.25 -25.34 -3.87
C PHE A 78 -8.94 -24.88 -3.26
N LEU A 79 -8.98 -24.34 -2.04
CA LEU A 79 -7.77 -23.92 -1.36
C LEU A 79 -6.92 -25.07 -0.89
N ALA A 80 -7.49 -26.12 -0.31
CA ALA A 80 -6.72 -27.28 0.11
C ALA A 80 -5.86 -27.84 -1.04
N VAL A 81 -6.34 -27.74 -2.27
CA VAL A 81 -5.61 -28.17 -3.47
C VAL A 81 -4.73 -27.08 -4.08
N LEU A 82 -5.17 -25.81 -4.11
CA LEU A 82 -4.37 -24.69 -4.61
C LEU A 82 -3.25 -24.24 -3.66
N THR A 83 -3.35 -24.55 -2.37
CA THR A 83 -2.29 -24.35 -1.38
C THR A 83 -1.51 -25.63 -1.11
N SER A 84 -1.85 -26.73 -1.79
CA SER A 84 -0.98 -27.90 -1.81
C SER A 84 0.33 -27.56 -2.54
N ASP A 85 1.37 -28.30 -2.18
CA ASP A 85 2.77 -28.21 -2.64
C ASP A 85 2.93 -28.17 -4.19
N LEU A 86 1.86 -28.50 -4.92
CA LEU A 86 1.77 -28.49 -6.37
C LEU A 86 1.71 -27.08 -6.98
N CYS A 87 0.85 -26.19 -6.48
CA CYS A 87 0.77 -24.81 -7.01
C CYS A 87 2.05 -24.01 -6.77
N PHE A 88 2.78 -24.35 -5.69
CA PHE A 88 4.08 -23.78 -5.38
C PHE A 88 5.17 -24.19 -6.37
N ARG A 89 5.14 -25.43 -6.85
CA ARG A 89 6.07 -25.92 -7.90
C ARG A 89 5.82 -25.25 -9.24
N LEU A 90 4.56 -24.98 -9.59
CA LEU A 90 4.19 -24.44 -10.89
C LEU A 90 4.30 -22.93 -10.99
N LEU A 91 4.02 -22.21 -9.91
CA LEU A 91 4.22 -20.76 -9.88
C LEU A 91 5.68 -20.39 -9.54
N GLY A 92 6.48 -21.33 -9.03
CA GLY A 92 7.84 -21.13 -8.52
C GLY A 92 8.99 -21.58 -9.44
N LEU A 93 8.77 -22.43 -10.45
CA LEU A 93 9.86 -22.91 -11.30
C LEU A 93 10.15 -21.96 -12.49
N PRO A 94 11.38 -21.42 -12.61
CA PRO A 94 11.79 -20.74 -13.83
C PRO A 94 11.95 -21.77 -14.95
N GLY A 95 10.97 -21.84 -15.85
CA GLY A 95 11.07 -22.63 -17.09
C GLY A 95 9.99 -23.65 -17.35
N VAL A 96 9.03 -23.87 -16.43
CA VAL A 96 7.97 -24.89 -16.63
C VAL A 96 6.62 -24.36 -16.19
N SER A 97 5.92 -23.65 -17.08
CA SER A 97 4.45 -23.52 -17.00
C SER A 97 3.96 -22.80 -18.25
N ASP A 98 3.17 -23.49 -19.05
CA ASP A 98 2.37 -22.89 -20.11
C ASP A 98 1.69 -21.59 -19.60
N THR A 99 1.94 -20.48 -20.29
CA THR A 99 1.42 -19.15 -19.93
C THR A 99 -0.10 -19.18 -19.76
N GLN A 100 -0.81 -20.07 -20.47
CA GLN A 100 -2.25 -20.27 -20.31
C GLN A 100 -2.61 -20.87 -18.95
N SER A 101 -1.89 -21.90 -18.49
CA SER A 101 -2.10 -22.51 -17.17
C SER A 101 -1.97 -21.48 -16.05
N LEU A 102 -0.97 -20.60 -16.14
CA LEU A 102 -0.77 -19.51 -15.19
C LEU A 102 -1.95 -18.52 -15.22
N VAL A 103 -2.45 -18.16 -16.40
CA VAL A 103 -3.63 -17.29 -16.55
C VAL A 103 -4.85 -17.93 -15.89
N HIS A 104 -5.13 -19.21 -16.17
CA HIS A 104 -6.28 -19.92 -15.61
C HIS A 104 -6.18 -20.06 -14.09
N LEU A 105 -5.01 -20.45 -13.55
CA LEU A 105 -4.78 -20.50 -12.10
C LEU A 105 -4.96 -19.13 -11.44
N THR A 106 -4.42 -18.08 -12.04
CA THR A 106 -4.56 -16.71 -11.55
C THR A 106 -6.03 -16.29 -11.51
N ASN A 107 -6.80 -16.63 -12.54
CA ASN A 107 -8.22 -16.29 -12.60
C ASN A 107 -9.04 -17.04 -11.55
N VAL A 108 -8.79 -18.34 -11.36
CA VAL A 108 -9.42 -19.14 -10.29
C VAL A 108 -9.11 -18.54 -8.93
N LEU A 109 -7.85 -18.23 -8.64
CA LEU A 109 -7.45 -17.59 -7.37
C LEU A 109 -8.07 -16.21 -7.18
N ALA A 110 -8.14 -15.41 -8.25
CA ALA A 110 -8.74 -14.09 -8.21
C ALA A 110 -10.24 -14.18 -7.89
N GLU A 111 -10.94 -15.19 -8.43
CA GLU A 111 -12.35 -15.47 -8.18
C GLU A 111 -12.59 -15.90 -6.72
N CYS A 112 -11.80 -16.86 -6.21
CA CYS A 112 -11.88 -17.30 -4.80
C CYS A 112 -11.69 -16.14 -3.81
N LEU A 113 -10.90 -15.14 -4.19
CA LEU A 113 -10.65 -13.96 -3.36
C LEU A 113 -11.73 -12.87 -3.49
N LYS A 114 -12.72 -12.98 -4.39
CA LYS A 114 -13.83 -12.01 -4.45
C LYS A 114 -14.80 -12.20 -3.27
N ASP A 115 -15.00 -13.44 -2.86
CA ASP A 115 -15.85 -13.76 -1.72
C ASP A 115 -15.22 -13.24 -0.41
N LYS A 116 -15.95 -12.35 0.28
CA LYS A 116 -15.50 -11.71 1.51
C LYS A 116 -15.37 -12.70 2.66
N GLU A 117 -16.18 -13.75 2.69
CA GLU A 117 -16.20 -14.72 3.78
C GLU A 117 -14.94 -15.61 3.73
N CYS A 118 -14.58 -16.06 2.53
CA CYS A 118 -13.45 -16.96 2.32
C CYS A 118 -12.10 -16.22 2.28
N THR A 119 -12.06 -14.95 1.86
CA THR A 119 -10.82 -14.17 1.67
C THR A 119 -9.86 -14.23 2.86
N GLY A 120 -10.37 -14.23 4.10
CA GLY A 120 -9.54 -14.25 5.30
C GLY A 120 -8.70 -15.53 5.42
N GLU A 121 -9.37 -16.68 5.37
CA GLU A 121 -8.72 -18.00 5.44
C GLU A 121 -7.89 -18.26 4.20
N VAL A 122 -8.36 -17.80 3.02
CA VAL A 122 -7.62 -17.91 1.77
C VAL A 122 -6.25 -17.25 1.86
N CYS A 123 -6.24 -15.98 2.27
CA CYS A 123 -5.01 -15.22 2.43
C CYS A 123 -4.11 -15.83 3.50
N ARG A 124 -4.66 -16.39 4.58
CA ARG A 124 -3.88 -17.02 5.64
C ARG A 124 -3.14 -18.25 5.12
N ARG A 125 -3.83 -19.20 4.49
CA ARG A 125 -3.22 -20.41 3.92
C ARG A 125 -2.21 -20.09 2.82
N LEU A 126 -2.51 -19.11 1.95
CA LEU A 126 -1.55 -18.62 0.97
C LEU A 126 -0.31 -18.02 1.64
N THR A 127 -0.46 -17.29 2.74
CA THR A 127 0.68 -16.73 3.48
C THR A 127 1.52 -17.83 4.13
N ASP A 128 0.88 -18.83 4.74
CA ASP A 128 1.56 -19.93 5.42
C ASP A 128 2.36 -20.80 4.45
N SER A 129 1.86 -20.92 3.22
CA SER A 129 2.47 -21.78 2.19
C SER A 129 3.49 -21.05 1.29
N GLY A 130 3.73 -19.74 1.47
CA GLY A 130 4.71 -18.97 0.67
C GLY A 130 4.14 -18.30 -0.60
N GLY A 131 2.85 -17.96 -0.59
CA GLY A 131 2.14 -17.41 -1.74
C GLY A 131 2.66 -16.06 -2.23
N THR A 132 3.32 -15.28 -1.36
CA THR A 132 3.93 -14.01 -1.74
C THR A 132 5.11 -14.23 -2.69
N GLU A 133 5.97 -15.19 -2.36
CA GLU A 133 7.14 -15.60 -3.12
C GLU A 133 6.73 -16.10 -4.50
N VAL A 134 5.69 -16.94 -4.53
CA VAL A 134 5.10 -17.53 -5.72
C VAL A 134 4.51 -16.49 -6.66
N VAL A 135 3.66 -15.59 -6.15
CA VAL A 135 3.05 -14.55 -6.99
C VAL A 135 4.13 -13.59 -7.53
N VAL A 136 5.17 -13.30 -6.74
CA VAL A 136 6.31 -12.50 -7.20
C VAL A 136 7.13 -13.22 -8.27
N ALA A 137 7.32 -14.53 -8.16
CA ALA A 137 7.98 -15.34 -9.18
C ALA A 137 7.18 -15.35 -10.49
N SER A 138 5.87 -15.51 -10.41
CA SER A 138 4.96 -15.44 -11.56
C SER A 138 4.94 -14.05 -12.24
N LEU A 139 4.98 -12.97 -11.45
CA LEU A 139 5.12 -11.62 -12.00
C LEU A 139 6.47 -11.41 -12.69
N ARG A 140 7.52 -12.12 -12.26
CA ARG A 140 8.85 -12.06 -12.85
C ARG A 140 8.90 -12.82 -14.18
N SER A 141 8.23 -13.97 -14.27
CA SER A 141 8.20 -14.79 -15.49
C SER A 141 7.41 -14.14 -16.63
N LEU A 142 6.31 -13.44 -16.32
CA LEU A 142 5.52 -12.72 -17.34
C LEU A 142 6.27 -11.52 -17.94
N GLY A 143 7.26 -10.96 -17.23
CA GLY A 143 8.05 -9.84 -17.72
C GLY A 143 7.26 -8.52 -17.89
N PRO A 144 7.96 -7.41 -18.19
CA PRO A 144 7.35 -6.07 -18.29
C PRO A 144 6.54 -5.84 -19.58
N ALA A 145 6.86 -6.58 -20.65
CA ALA A 145 6.29 -6.43 -21.99
C ALA A 145 5.11 -7.37 -22.29
N SER A 146 4.64 -8.17 -21.32
CA SER A 146 3.53 -9.08 -21.56
C SER A 146 2.27 -8.32 -22.01
N GLN A 147 1.69 -8.73 -23.14
CA GLN A 147 0.35 -8.30 -23.58
C GLN A 147 -0.77 -8.72 -22.61
N GLN A 148 -0.47 -9.60 -21.65
CA GLN A 148 -1.39 -10.13 -20.64
C GLN A 148 -1.64 -9.17 -19.47
N TYR A 149 -2.10 -7.95 -19.78
CA TYR A 149 -2.37 -6.92 -18.78
C TYR A 149 -3.38 -7.36 -17.71
N GLN A 150 -4.37 -8.17 -18.10
CA GLN A 150 -5.40 -8.70 -17.20
C GLN A 150 -4.78 -9.63 -16.14
N THR A 151 -3.97 -10.60 -16.55
CA THR A 151 -3.28 -11.54 -15.65
C THR A 151 -2.33 -10.82 -14.70
N VAL A 152 -1.53 -9.88 -15.20
CA VAL A 152 -0.63 -9.08 -14.36
C VAL A 152 -1.42 -8.27 -13.32
N THR A 153 -2.56 -7.71 -13.72
CA THR A 153 -3.44 -6.96 -12.80
C THR A 153 -4.07 -7.87 -11.75
N ALA A 154 -4.50 -9.07 -12.13
CA ALA A 154 -5.02 -10.08 -11.23
C ALA A 154 -3.96 -10.55 -10.21
N LEU A 155 -2.72 -10.82 -10.65
CA LEU A 155 -1.61 -11.17 -9.78
C LEU A 155 -1.30 -10.07 -8.76
N TYR A 156 -1.24 -8.79 -9.18
CA TYR A 156 -1.08 -7.69 -8.21
C TYR A 156 -2.26 -7.55 -7.26
N THR A 157 -3.48 -7.90 -7.69
CA THR A 157 -4.67 -7.90 -6.84
C THR A 157 -4.59 -8.99 -5.78
N ILE A 158 -4.20 -10.20 -6.18
CA ILE A 158 -3.93 -11.32 -5.26
C ILE A 158 -2.86 -10.91 -4.26
N LEU A 159 -1.72 -10.39 -4.74
CA LEU A 159 -0.61 -9.95 -3.91
C LEU A 159 -1.03 -8.89 -2.89
N TYR A 160 -1.83 -7.91 -3.30
CA TYR A 160 -2.36 -6.89 -2.39
C TYR A 160 -3.28 -7.49 -1.33
N LYS A 161 -4.18 -8.40 -1.71
CA LYS A 161 -5.11 -9.05 -0.77
C LYS A 161 -4.36 -9.89 0.27
N ILE A 162 -3.34 -10.65 -0.15
CA ILE A 162 -2.42 -11.36 0.76
C ILE A 162 -1.74 -10.34 1.70
N GLY A 163 -1.16 -9.28 1.14
CA GLY A 163 -0.42 -8.29 1.92
C GLY A 163 -1.26 -7.46 2.90
N LYS A 164 -2.59 -7.36 2.73
CA LYS A 164 -3.47 -6.74 3.73
C LYS A 164 -3.64 -7.61 4.98
N LYS A 165 -3.48 -8.92 4.86
CA LYS A 165 -3.69 -9.91 5.93
C LYS A 165 -2.37 -10.38 6.53
N ASP A 166 -1.27 -10.34 5.76
CA ASP A 166 0.05 -10.70 6.23
C ASP A 166 0.77 -9.49 6.89
N PRO A 167 1.00 -9.51 8.22
CA PRO A 167 1.72 -8.44 8.92
C PRO A 167 3.21 -8.37 8.54
N ARG A 168 3.79 -9.47 8.05
CA ARG A 168 5.20 -9.55 7.63
C ARG A 168 5.38 -9.35 6.12
N PHE A 169 4.30 -9.00 5.41
CA PHE A 169 4.29 -8.85 3.96
C PHE A 169 5.42 -7.96 3.44
N ALA A 170 5.62 -6.78 4.04
CA ALA A 170 6.64 -5.84 3.59
C ALA A 170 8.06 -6.44 3.65
N VAL A 171 8.35 -7.24 4.68
CA VAL A 171 9.65 -7.90 4.84
C VAL A 171 9.79 -9.06 3.85
N ARG A 172 8.78 -9.93 3.74
CA ARG A 172 8.78 -11.06 2.79
C ARG A 172 8.93 -10.59 1.35
N LEU A 173 8.16 -9.57 0.97
CA LEU A 173 8.22 -8.96 -0.36
C LEU A 173 9.62 -8.44 -0.71
N ARG A 174 10.38 -7.96 0.28
CA ARG A 174 11.79 -7.58 0.07
C ARG A 174 12.67 -8.81 -0.13
N LEU A 175 12.56 -9.81 0.74
CA LEU A 175 13.40 -11.01 0.72
C LEU A 175 13.23 -11.82 -0.57
N CYS A 176 12.02 -11.91 -1.10
CA CYS A 176 11.74 -12.60 -2.38
C CYS A 176 12.08 -11.76 -3.63
N GLY A 177 12.66 -10.55 -3.46
CA GLY A 177 13.01 -9.65 -4.54
C GLY A 177 11.81 -8.95 -5.21
N GLY A 178 10.63 -8.99 -4.59
CA GLY A 178 9.40 -8.39 -5.10
C GLY A 178 9.43 -6.86 -5.21
N LEU A 179 10.26 -6.18 -4.41
CA LEU A 179 10.46 -4.73 -4.56
C LEU A 179 10.98 -4.36 -5.95
N LYS A 180 11.90 -5.14 -6.53
CA LYS A 180 12.41 -4.90 -7.89
C LYS A 180 11.31 -5.07 -8.94
N VAL A 181 10.42 -6.04 -8.76
CA VAL A 181 9.28 -6.29 -9.65
C VAL A 181 8.30 -5.11 -9.62
N LEU A 182 7.99 -4.60 -8.41
CA LEU A 182 7.17 -3.39 -8.25
C LEU A 182 7.81 -2.17 -8.92
N LEU A 183 9.12 -1.97 -8.74
CA LEU A 183 9.86 -0.86 -9.32
C LEU A 183 9.83 -0.88 -10.86
N ARG A 184 10.09 -2.03 -11.48
CA ARG A 184 9.97 -2.17 -12.95
C ARG A 184 8.57 -1.79 -13.42
N ARG A 185 7.53 -2.25 -12.72
CA ARG A 185 6.15 -1.92 -13.08
C ARG A 185 5.88 -0.42 -12.98
N LEU A 186 6.44 0.27 -11.99
CA LEU A 186 6.37 1.73 -11.88
C LEU A 186 7.14 2.41 -13.02
N GLN A 187 8.32 1.91 -13.37
CA GLN A 187 9.18 2.44 -14.43
C GLN A 187 8.48 2.45 -15.79
N ASP A 188 8.04 1.27 -16.25
CA ASP A 188 7.50 1.11 -17.60
C ASP A 188 6.16 1.82 -17.79
N ASN A 189 5.38 1.94 -16.72
CA ASN A 189 4.02 2.46 -16.78
C ASN A 189 3.90 3.92 -16.32
N ALA A 190 4.91 4.50 -15.66
CA ALA A 190 4.90 5.91 -15.31
C ALA A 190 4.94 6.78 -16.58
N GLN A 191 5.79 6.43 -17.55
CA GLN A 191 5.87 7.13 -18.83
C GLN A 191 4.53 7.12 -19.59
N LYS A 192 3.83 5.98 -19.56
CA LYS A 192 2.54 5.80 -20.23
C LYS A 192 1.34 6.24 -19.37
N CYS A 193 1.56 6.69 -18.15
CA CYS A 193 0.52 6.95 -17.13
C CYS A 193 -0.42 5.75 -16.85
N ARG A 194 0.04 4.52 -17.09
CA ARG A 194 -0.76 3.28 -17.08
C ARG A 194 -0.55 2.40 -15.85
N ILE A 195 0.05 2.92 -14.78
CA ILE A 195 0.19 2.14 -13.53
C ILE A 195 -1.20 1.77 -13.02
N CYS A 196 -1.41 0.47 -12.76
CA CYS A 196 -2.68 -0.04 -12.26
C CYS A 196 -2.81 0.16 -10.75
N VAL A 197 -4.06 0.30 -10.28
CA VAL A 197 -4.39 0.52 -8.87
C VAL A 197 -3.80 -0.54 -7.93
N PRO A 198 -3.88 -1.86 -8.22
CA PRO A 198 -3.33 -2.90 -7.35
C PRO A 198 -1.80 -2.80 -7.16
N ALA A 199 -1.07 -2.36 -8.18
CA ALA A 199 0.37 -2.14 -8.06
C ALA A 199 0.70 -1.00 -7.09
N LEU A 200 -0.03 0.13 -7.16
CA LEU A 200 0.13 1.23 -6.18
C LEU A 200 -0.25 0.76 -4.77
N GLN A 201 -1.27 -0.06 -4.62
CA GLN A 201 -1.63 -0.63 -3.34
C GLN A 201 -0.53 -1.52 -2.74
N CYS A 202 0.14 -2.34 -3.58
CA CYS A 202 1.30 -3.12 -3.17
C CYS A 202 2.49 -2.22 -2.76
N VAL A 203 2.78 -1.17 -3.53
CA VAL A 203 3.83 -0.18 -3.18
C VAL A 203 3.52 0.49 -1.84
N LYS A 204 2.26 0.87 -1.62
CA LYS A 204 1.79 1.43 -0.35
C LYS A 204 2.07 0.48 0.81
N LEU A 205 1.73 -0.80 0.69
CA LEU A 205 2.01 -1.82 1.74
C LEU A 205 3.52 -2.00 1.95
N ALA A 206 4.30 -2.11 0.87
CA ALA A 206 5.75 -2.26 0.92
C ALA A 206 6.43 -1.08 1.65
N ALA A 207 5.95 0.14 1.41
CA ALA A 207 6.45 1.37 2.03
C ALA A 207 6.04 1.56 3.51
N GLY A 208 5.35 0.58 4.12
CA GLY A 208 5.11 0.52 5.56
C GLY A 208 6.37 0.25 6.38
N ASN A 209 7.44 -0.24 5.75
CA ASN A 209 8.73 -0.51 6.39
C ASN A 209 9.81 0.48 5.91
N ASP A 210 10.59 1.04 6.84
CA ASP A 210 11.56 2.12 6.55
C ASP A 210 12.76 1.67 5.72
N GLN A 211 13.21 0.43 5.90
CA GLN A 211 14.25 -0.15 5.06
C GLN A 211 13.75 -0.27 3.62
N ASN A 212 12.49 -0.70 3.42
CA ASN A 212 11.89 -0.77 2.09
C ASN A 212 11.74 0.61 1.44
N VAL A 213 11.35 1.63 2.20
CA VAL A 213 11.28 3.02 1.71
C VAL A 213 12.64 3.48 1.17
N SER A 214 13.72 3.09 1.85
CA SER A 214 15.08 3.41 1.43
C SER A 214 15.50 2.64 0.17
N VAL A 215 15.17 1.34 0.05
CA VAL A 215 15.42 0.55 -1.15
C VAL A 215 14.63 1.08 -2.35
N LEU A 216 13.33 1.33 -2.18
CA LEU A 216 12.46 1.88 -3.22
C LEU A 216 12.92 3.27 -3.68
N GLY A 217 13.37 4.10 -2.74
CA GLY A 217 13.94 5.41 -3.04
C GLY A 217 15.23 5.32 -3.87
N ARG A 218 16.13 4.38 -3.57
CA ARG A 218 17.33 4.15 -4.40
C ARG A 218 16.99 3.63 -5.80
N GLY A 219 15.92 2.85 -5.92
CA GLY A 219 15.39 2.37 -7.20
C GLY A 219 14.53 3.38 -7.96
N GLU A 220 14.68 4.68 -7.67
CA GLU A 220 13.99 5.79 -8.32
C GLU A 220 12.45 5.80 -8.20
N ALA A 221 11.85 5.07 -7.23
CA ALA A 221 10.39 5.04 -7.11
C ALA A 221 9.77 6.44 -6.97
N VAL A 222 10.47 7.35 -6.29
CA VAL A 222 10.01 8.72 -6.03
C VAL A 222 9.95 9.51 -7.34
N GLU A 223 10.97 9.39 -8.17
CA GLU A 223 11.08 10.01 -9.48
C GLU A 223 9.96 9.53 -10.40
N HIS A 224 9.65 8.22 -10.38
CA HIS A 224 8.54 7.65 -11.16
C HIS A 224 7.18 8.17 -10.71
N LEU A 225 6.92 8.23 -9.40
CA LEU A 225 5.67 8.82 -8.89
C LEU A 225 5.61 10.33 -9.11
N ARG A 226 6.76 11.02 -9.09
CA ARG A 226 6.85 12.45 -9.38
C ARG A 226 6.45 12.76 -10.82
N ARG A 227 6.86 11.93 -11.80
CA ARG A 227 6.43 12.05 -13.21
C ARG A 227 4.92 11.90 -13.40
N LEU A 228 4.21 11.26 -12.45
CA LEU A 228 2.75 11.17 -12.49
C LEU A 228 2.04 12.43 -12.01
N VAL A 229 2.73 13.32 -11.27
CA VAL A 229 2.14 14.50 -10.63
C VAL A 229 1.40 15.41 -11.62
N PRO A 230 1.96 15.74 -12.80
CA PRO A 230 1.26 16.55 -13.80
C PRO A 230 -0.08 15.96 -14.25
N HIS A 231 -0.23 14.64 -14.21
CA HIS A 231 -1.40 13.93 -14.71
C HIS A 231 -2.46 13.65 -13.63
N LEU A 232 -2.19 13.98 -12.36
CA LEU A 232 -3.07 13.67 -11.23
C LEU A 232 -4.50 14.24 -11.39
N TRP A 233 -4.65 15.35 -12.10
CA TRP A 233 -5.96 15.96 -12.33
C TRP A 233 -6.89 15.11 -13.21
N ASN A 234 -6.32 14.31 -14.10
CA ASN A 234 -7.05 13.50 -15.09
C ASN A 234 -7.20 12.04 -14.66
N MET A 235 -6.64 11.64 -13.51
CA MET A 235 -6.74 10.28 -13.00
C MET A 235 -8.07 10.04 -12.28
N SER A 236 -8.55 8.79 -12.29
CA SER A 236 -9.62 8.36 -11.40
C SER A 236 -9.29 8.66 -9.93
N GLY A 237 -10.28 9.05 -9.12
CA GLY A 237 -10.05 9.48 -7.73
C GLY A 237 -9.25 8.49 -6.87
N LEU A 238 -9.52 7.18 -7.00
CA LEU A 238 -8.78 6.14 -6.26
C LEU A 238 -7.30 6.07 -6.66
N LYS A 239 -7.00 6.13 -7.97
CA LYS A 239 -5.63 6.10 -8.49
C LYS A 239 -4.86 7.36 -8.07
N GLN A 240 -5.51 8.52 -8.14
CA GLN A 240 -4.94 9.78 -7.66
C GLN A 240 -4.61 9.70 -6.16
N GLN A 241 -5.57 9.28 -5.34
CA GLN A 241 -5.40 9.09 -3.89
C GLN A 241 -4.22 8.17 -3.60
N LEU A 242 -4.17 6.99 -4.22
CA LEU A 242 -3.11 6.02 -3.96
C LEU A 242 -1.73 6.50 -4.40
N THR A 243 -1.65 7.22 -5.52
CA THR A 243 -0.39 7.82 -5.99
C THR A 243 0.16 8.77 -4.94
N LEU A 244 -0.68 9.68 -4.43
CA LEU A 244 -0.29 10.64 -3.39
C LEU A 244 0.05 9.94 -2.06
N GLU A 245 -0.72 8.94 -1.64
CA GLU A 245 -0.42 8.18 -0.42
C GLU A 245 0.91 7.40 -0.52
N CYS A 246 1.22 6.82 -1.69
CA CYS A 246 2.51 6.18 -1.93
C CYS A 246 3.65 7.19 -1.84
N THR A 247 3.51 8.34 -2.49
CA THR A 247 4.49 9.42 -2.44
C THR A 247 4.72 9.88 -1.00
N ALA A 248 3.64 10.14 -0.24
CA ALA A 248 3.71 10.54 1.17
C ALA A 248 4.48 9.52 2.04
N ARG A 249 4.27 8.21 1.82
CA ARG A 249 4.97 7.14 2.55
C ARG A 249 6.45 7.04 2.17
N LEU A 250 6.78 7.22 0.89
CA LEU A 250 8.15 7.12 0.39
C LEU A 250 9.02 8.31 0.82
N ILE A 251 8.45 9.51 0.93
CA ILE A 251 9.21 10.69 1.37
C ILE A 251 9.34 10.82 2.89
N ARG A 252 9.07 9.76 3.66
CA ARG A 252 9.33 9.80 5.12
C ARG A 252 10.81 10.01 5.42
N ASN A 253 11.71 9.46 4.61
CA ASN A 253 13.15 9.69 4.75
C ASN A 253 13.61 11.01 4.09
N ARG A 254 14.69 11.59 4.60
CA ARG A 254 15.19 12.90 4.15
C ARG A 254 15.66 12.92 2.69
N MET A 255 16.28 11.83 2.22
CA MET A 255 16.82 11.75 0.86
C MET A 255 15.72 11.70 -0.21
N ASN A 256 14.63 10.98 0.04
CA ASN A 256 13.50 10.91 -0.88
C ASN A 256 12.74 12.23 -0.96
N ARG A 257 12.68 13.00 0.13
CA ARG A 257 12.14 14.38 0.09
C ARG A 257 12.95 15.27 -0.86
N ARG A 258 14.28 15.20 -0.80
CA ARG A 258 15.16 15.92 -1.73
C ARG A 258 14.95 15.48 -3.18
N ARG A 259 14.80 14.17 -3.43
CA ARG A 259 14.50 13.63 -4.77
C ARG A 259 13.16 14.15 -5.31
N LEU A 260 12.15 14.25 -4.45
CA LEU A 260 10.85 14.78 -4.84
C LEU A 260 10.95 16.25 -5.26
N LEU A 261 11.77 17.08 -4.61
CA LEU A 261 11.84 18.53 -4.88
C LEU A 261 12.45 18.91 -6.26
N LYS A 262 13.14 18.00 -6.96
CA LYS A 262 13.95 18.34 -8.15
C LYS A 262 13.19 18.90 -9.37
N GLU A 263 11.86 18.76 -9.48
CA GLU A 263 11.09 19.19 -10.68
C GLU A 263 9.80 19.95 -10.34
N ASN A 264 9.88 21.01 -9.52
CA ASN A 264 8.77 21.96 -9.26
C ASN A 264 7.40 21.30 -9.05
N VAL A 265 7.37 20.35 -8.11
CA VAL A 265 6.20 19.50 -7.85
C VAL A 265 5.13 20.23 -7.04
N ILE A 266 5.56 21.18 -6.20
CA ILE A 266 4.71 21.88 -5.23
C ILE A 266 3.57 22.66 -5.90
N PRO A 267 3.79 23.50 -6.94
CA PRO A 267 2.71 24.22 -7.62
C PRO A 267 1.62 23.30 -8.21
N ARG A 268 1.96 22.04 -8.52
CA ARG A 268 1.00 21.05 -9.02
C ARG A 268 0.25 20.32 -7.90
N LEU A 269 0.81 20.28 -6.69
CA LEU A 269 0.21 19.64 -5.52
C LEU A 269 -0.77 20.56 -4.79
N LEU A 270 -0.45 21.84 -4.62
CA LEU A 270 -1.27 22.78 -3.85
C LEU A 270 -2.72 22.92 -4.37
N PRO A 271 -2.98 22.99 -5.70
CA PRO A 271 -4.35 23.04 -6.22
C PRO A 271 -5.19 21.79 -5.88
N LEU A 272 -4.56 20.67 -5.56
CA LEU A 272 -5.26 19.43 -5.16
C LEU A 272 -5.87 19.51 -3.75
N LEU A 273 -5.53 20.54 -2.96
CA LEU A 273 -6.14 20.81 -1.66
C LEU A 273 -7.57 21.36 -1.80
N GLN A 274 -7.89 21.99 -2.92
CA GLN A 274 -9.19 22.61 -3.13
C GLN A 274 -10.29 21.55 -3.33
N PRO A 275 -11.52 21.81 -2.84
CA PRO A 275 -12.63 20.89 -3.01
C PRO A 275 -12.96 20.69 -4.50
N ARG A 276 -13.42 19.49 -4.85
CA ARG A 276 -13.68 19.12 -6.24
C ARG A 276 -15.04 18.45 -6.37
N HIS A 277 -15.90 19.05 -7.19
CA HIS A 277 -17.28 18.57 -7.41
C HIS A 277 -17.35 17.13 -7.96
N LYS A 278 -16.34 16.67 -8.70
CA LYS A 278 -16.33 15.33 -9.32
C LYS A 278 -15.86 14.20 -8.38
N LEU A 279 -15.38 14.51 -7.17
CA LEU A 279 -14.86 13.51 -6.23
C LEU A 279 -15.84 13.24 -5.10
N GLU A 280 -16.00 11.96 -4.75
CA GLU A 280 -16.70 11.56 -3.54
C GLU A 280 -16.04 12.21 -2.31
N LYS A 281 -16.84 12.69 -1.35
CA LYS A 281 -16.36 13.38 -0.12
C LYS A 281 -15.24 12.62 0.60
N LYS A 282 -15.35 11.28 0.70
CA LYS A 282 -14.34 10.42 1.35
C LYS A 282 -13.02 10.40 0.58
N THR A 283 -13.09 10.26 -0.74
CA THR A 283 -11.91 10.24 -1.61
C THR A 283 -11.23 11.62 -1.62
N GLN A 284 -12.02 12.69 -1.67
CA GLN A 284 -11.53 14.07 -1.57
C GLN A 284 -10.75 14.29 -0.26
N TYR A 285 -11.31 13.89 0.88
CA TYR A 285 -10.64 13.97 2.18
C TYR A 285 -9.28 13.25 2.18
N ASN A 286 -9.22 12.04 1.63
CA ASN A 286 -7.99 11.25 1.58
C ASN A 286 -6.94 11.89 0.65
N VAL A 287 -7.36 12.48 -0.48
CA VAL A 287 -6.48 13.23 -1.37
C VAL A 287 -5.90 14.44 -0.65
N GLN A 288 -6.74 15.27 -0.03
CA GLN A 288 -6.30 16.44 0.73
C GLN A 288 -5.33 16.05 1.85
N LYS A 289 -5.67 15.00 2.61
CA LYS A 289 -4.80 14.43 3.64
C LYS A 289 -3.44 13.99 3.10
N ALA A 290 -3.42 13.29 1.97
CA ALA A 290 -2.18 12.82 1.36
C ALA A 290 -1.31 13.99 0.87
N VAL A 291 -1.91 15.00 0.25
CA VAL A 291 -1.22 16.22 -0.20
C VAL A 291 -0.64 16.98 0.99
N LEU A 292 -1.43 17.20 2.06
CA LEU A 292 -0.95 17.85 3.28
C LEU A 292 0.22 17.10 3.91
N ASN A 293 0.17 15.77 3.97
CA ASN A 293 1.29 14.99 4.49
C ASN A 293 2.55 15.14 3.61
N ILE A 294 2.39 15.25 2.28
CA ILE A 294 3.52 15.49 1.38
C ILE A 294 4.12 16.87 1.66
N VAL A 295 3.30 17.91 1.61
CA VAL A 295 3.73 19.30 1.77
C VAL A 295 4.36 19.53 3.15
N PHE A 296 3.73 19.01 4.20
CA PHE A 296 4.27 19.05 5.56
C PHE A 296 5.66 18.40 5.66
N ALA A 297 5.83 17.22 5.06
CA ALA A 297 7.13 16.54 5.05
C ALA A 297 8.20 17.33 4.27
N LEU A 298 7.81 18.03 3.20
CA LEU A 298 8.71 18.89 2.42
C LEU A 298 9.13 20.14 3.20
N ALA A 299 8.24 20.72 4.01
CA ALA A 299 8.54 21.90 4.84
C ALA A 299 9.66 21.66 5.89
N ASP A 300 9.99 20.41 6.19
CA ASP A 300 11.13 20.08 7.05
C ASP A 300 12.48 20.43 6.42
N LEU A 301 12.54 20.43 5.08
CA LEU A 301 13.74 20.80 4.35
C LEU A 301 13.78 22.31 4.10
N LYS A 302 14.94 22.95 4.33
CA LYS A 302 15.18 24.35 3.96
C LYS A 302 14.79 24.65 2.49
N PRO A 303 15.31 23.92 1.48
CA PRO A 303 14.90 24.15 0.08
C PRO A 303 13.42 23.82 -0.18
N GLY A 304 12.82 22.96 0.64
CA GLY A 304 11.39 22.68 0.57
C GLY A 304 10.54 23.86 1.02
N ARG A 305 10.96 24.56 2.09
CA ARG A 305 10.30 25.79 2.55
C ARG A 305 10.41 26.92 1.54
N GLU A 306 11.60 27.12 0.98
CA GLU A 306 11.83 28.14 -0.06
C GLU A 306 10.90 27.92 -1.26
N ALA A 307 10.87 26.70 -1.80
CA ALA A 307 9.96 26.34 -2.90
C ALA A 307 8.47 26.42 -2.53
N LEU A 308 8.12 26.18 -1.27
CA LEU A 308 6.75 26.33 -0.77
C LEU A 308 6.33 27.80 -0.68
N MET A 309 7.23 28.68 -0.24
CA MET A 309 6.99 30.11 -0.17
C MET A 309 6.86 30.71 -1.57
N GLU A 310 7.71 30.30 -2.51
CA GLU A 310 7.62 30.70 -3.93
C GLU A 310 6.28 30.27 -4.55
N ALA A 311 5.78 29.08 -4.20
CA ALA A 311 4.48 28.58 -4.64
C ALA A 311 3.28 29.14 -3.86
N ARG A 312 3.47 30.18 -3.04
CA ARG A 312 2.42 30.84 -2.23
C ARG A 312 1.63 29.87 -1.34
N VAL A 313 2.33 28.96 -0.64
CA VAL A 313 1.71 27.96 0.25
C VAL A 313 0.75 28.57 1.27
N CYS A 314 1.04 29.77 1.79
CA CYS A 314 0.20 30.44 2.78
C CYS A 314 -1.20 30.75 2.23
N GLU A 315 -1.29 31.28 1.02
CA GLU A 315 -2.57 31.58 0.35
C GLU A 315 -3.35 30.29 0.08
N ALA A 316 -2.66 29.26 -0.43
CA ALA A 316 -3.26 27.96 -0.71
C ALA A 316 -3.81 27.29 0.57
N MET A 317 -3.06 27.35 1.68
CA MET A 317 -3.51 26.80 2.96
C MET A 317 -4.67 27.61 3.55
N GLN A 318 -4.64 28.94 3.50
CA GLN A 318 -5.77 29.76 3.96
C GLN A 318 -7.05 29.45 3.19
N SER A 319 -6.96 29.37 1.85
CA SER A 319 -8.09 28.99 1.00
C SER A 319 -8.61 27.59 1.33
N PHE A 320 -7.72 26.62 1.57
CA PHE A 320 -8.09 25.28 2.01
C PHE A 320 -8.79 25.28 3.38
N LEU A 321 -8.25 26.00 4.36
CA LEU A 321 -8.81 26.09 5.72
C LEU A 321 -10.22 26.70 5.70
N ARG A 322 -10.46 27.73 4.90
CA ARG A 322 -11.79 28.34 4.71
C ARG A 322 -12.81 27.40 4.05
N SER A 323 -12.33 26.49 3.21
CA SER A 323 -13.16 25.54 2.47
C SER A 323 -13.44 24.25 3.25
N CYS A 324 -12.80 24.04 4.41
CA CYS A 324 -13.00 22.84 5.22
C CYS A 324 -14.30 22.93 6.01
N PRO A 325 -15.18 21.91 5.95
CA PRO A 325 -16.37 21.88 6.79
C PRO A 325 -15.99 21.65 8.26
N PRO A 326 -16.72 22.27 9.22
CA PRO A 326 -16.49 22.06 10.65
C PRO A 326 -16.88 20.62 11.02
N ALA A 327 -15.89 19.74 11.12
CA ALA A 327 -16.07 18.36 11.54
C ALA A 327 -14.76 17.82 12.12
N GLU A 328 -14.85 17.06 13.21
CA GLU A 328 -13.72 16.54 14.00
C GLU A 328 -12.62 15.86 13.16
N ARG A 329 -13.01 15.14 12.11
CA ARG A 329 -12.06 14.48 11.19
C ARG A 329 -11.13 15.44 10.43
N HIS A 330 -11.55 16.69 10.23
CA HIS A 330 -10.79 17.73 9.54
C HIS A 330 -9.89 18.50 10.50
N ASP A 331 -10.10 18.44 11.81
CA ASP A 331 -9.24 19.12 12.80
C ASP A 331 -7.78 18.67 12.68
N ARG A 332 -7.56 17.38 12.41
CA ARG A 332 -6.22 16.84 12.13
C ARG A 332 -5.61 17.42 10.86
N LEU A 333 -6.42 17.71 9.85
CA LEU A 333 -5.97 18.37 8.61
C LEU A 333 -5.71 19.85 8.85
N PHE A 334 -6.57 20.51 9.62
CA PHE A 334 -6.43 21.90 10.05
C PHE A 334 -5.11 22.11 10.78
N CYS A 335 -4.87 21.34 11.86
CA CYS A 335 -3.63 21.42 12.63
C CYS A 335 -2.40 21.15 11.75
N ARG A 336 -2.48 20.22 10.79
CA ARG A 336 -1.36 19.93 9.89
C ARG A 336 -1.13 21.07 8.89
N ALA A 337 -2.17 21.68 8.34
CA ALA A 337 -2.05 22.84 7.46
C ALA A 337 -1.47 24.05 8.21
N ALA A 338 -1.98 24.36 9.40
CA ALA A 338 -1.45 25.44 10.24
C ALA A 338 0.03 25.24 10.59
N ASN A 339 0.40 24.04 11.04
CA ASN A 339 1.79 23.70 11.33
C ASN A 339 2.70 23.76 10.08
N THR A 340 2.16 23.44 8.90
CA THR A 340 2.90 23.58 7.64
C THR A 340 3.24 25.05 7.38
N VAL A 341 2.27 25.95 7.54
CA VAL A 341 2.47 27.40 7.40
C VAL A 341 3.50 27.89 8.41
N LEU A 342 3.36 27.54 9.69
CA LEU A 342 4.31 27.93 10.74
C LEU A 342 5.75 27.46 10.44
N ARG A 343 5.91 26.27 9.85
CA ARG A 343 7.23 25.79 9.41
C ARG A 343 7.79 26.61 8.27
N CYS A 344 6.98 27.01 7.30
CA CYS A 344 7.44 27.73 6.12
C CYS A 344 7.81 29.20 6.41
N VAL A 345 7.06 29.85 7.30
CA VAL A 345 7.24 31.28 7.65
C VAL A 345 8.24 31.47 8.82
N ALA A 346 9.09 30.49 9.11
CA ALA A 346 9.78 30.39 10.41
C ALA A 346 10.57 31.63 10.89
N LYS A 347 10.54 31.79 12.23
CA LYS A 347 11.17 32.80 13.11
C LYS A 347 10.77 34.24 12.79
N TRP A 348 9.52 34.56 13.09
CA TRP A 348 9.25 35.92 13.54
C TRP A 348 10.09 36.10 14.80
N SER A 349 11.06 37.02 14.78
CA SER A 349 11.45 37.66 16.03
C SER A 349 10.13 38.09 16.66
N LEU A 350 9.87 37.65 17.89
CA LEU A 350 8.75 38.20 18.64
C LEU A 350 8.86 39.73 18.52
N PRO A 351 7.74 40.47 18.38
CA PRO A 351 7.76 41.92 18.36
C PRO A 351 8.10 42.47 19.75
N VAL A 352 9.23 42.04 20.30
CA VAL A 352 9.86 42.58 21.49
C VAL A 352 10.87 43.60 20.99
N ALA A 353 10.71 44.85 21.44
CA ALA A 353 11.60 45.93 21.06
C ALA A 353 13.06 45.70 21.48
N ARG A 354 13.29 44.86 22.50
CA ARG A 354 14.61 44.45 23.01
C ARG A 354 14.52 43.01 23.54
N LEU A 355 15.61 42.25 23.43
CA LEU A 355 15.74 40.91 24.06
C LEU A 355 15.94 41.00 25.58
N GLU A 356 16.18 42.21 26.09
CA GLU A 356 16.35 42.49 27.51
C GLU A 356 14.98 42.50 28.19
N SER A 357 14.83 41.67 29.22
CA SER A 357 13.70 41.77 30.13
C SER A 357 13.67 43.19 30.73
N PRO A 358 12.51 43.88 30.78
CA PRO A 358 12.39 45.17 31.47
C PRO A 358 12.68 45.05 32.98
N VAL A 359 12.72 43.81 33.50
CA VAL A 359 13.08 43.49 34.87
C VAL A 359 14.44 42.81 34.86
N SER A 360 15.44 43.46 35.46
CA SER A 360 16.72 42.85 35.77
C SER A 360 16.67 42.33 37.21
N PHE A 361 16.83 41.02 37.39
CA PHE A 361 17.00 40.44 38.72
C PHE A 361 18.49 40.46 39.05
N THR A 362 18.88 41.31 39.99
CA THR A 362 20.19 41.22 40.63
C THR A 362 20.17 40.01 41.56
N ALA A 363 20.89 38.94 41.19
CA ALA A 363 21.08 37.81 42.08
C ALA A 363 21.69 38.32 43.41
N PRO A 364 21.16 37.89 44.58
CA PRO A 364 21.73 38.26 45.87
C PRO A 364 23.21 37.87 45.91
N ALA A 365 24.05 38.75 46.45
CA ALA A 365 25.52 38.67 46.41
C ALA A 365 26.14 37.37 46.99
N ALA A 366 25.34 36.50 47.62
CA ALA A 366 25.76 35.24 48.20
C ALA A 366 26.18 34.15 47.18
N ALA A 367 25.96 34.36 45.87
CA ALA A 367 26.33 33.37 44.83
C ALA A 367 27.45 33.84 43.87
N ARG A 368 28.20 34.90 44.22
CA ARG A 368 29.31 35.41 43.38
C ARG A 368 30.70 34.90 43.75
N ALA A 369 30.83 34.02 44.75
CA ALA A 369 32.06 33.28 44.96
C ALA A 369 31.98 31.96 44.17
N THR A 370 32.95 31.75 43.26
CA THR A 370 33.17 30.59 42.38
C THR A 370 32.44 30.59 41.03
N ALA A 371 32.87 31.45 40.10
CA ALA A 371 32.89 31.09 38.67
C ALA A 371 33.82 32.03 37.87
N ASP A 372 35.08 32.13 38.28
CA ASP A 372 36.15 32.57 37.36
C ASP A 372 36.68 31.31 36.66
N GLY A 373 36.39 31.15 35.36
CA GLY A 373 36.95 30.02 34.61
C GLY A 373 36.25 29.61 33.32
N LYS A 374 36.58 30.31 32.23
CA LYS A 374 36.64 29.88 30.81
C LYS A 374 35.36 29.48 30.08
N GLY A 375 35.21 30.10 28.91
CA GLY A 375 34.10 29.95 27.99
C GLY A 375 33.87 28.52 27.50
N GLY A 376 32.59 28.21 27.33
CA GLY A 376 32.08 26.99 26.72
C GLY A 376 30.64 27.23 26.31
N ASN A 377 30.42 27.24 25.00
CA ASN A 377 29.14 27.42 24.32
C ASN A 377 28.13 26.36 24.80
N HIS A 378 27.14 26.75 25.62
CA HIS A 378 26.03 25.89 25.98
C HIS A 378 24.70 26.63 25.83
N ASP A 379 23.92 26.16 24.85
CA ASP A 379 22.49 26.41 24.71
C ASP A 379 21.77 26.09 26.04
N SER A 380 21.43 27.11 26.80
CA SER A 380 20.58 26.98 27.99
C SER A 380 19.12 26.84 27.55
N TYR A 381 18.62 25.62 27.61
CA TYR A 381 17.19 25.30 27.57
C TYR A 381 16.47 26.02 28.71
N ILE A 382 15.60 26.97 28.37
CA ILE A 382 14.60 27.47 29.32
C ILE A 382 13.39 26.53 29.24
N ASN A 383 13.26 25.67 30.26
CA ASN A 383 12.03 24.95 30.54
C ASN A 383 11.04 25.96 31.14
N ILE A 384 10.07 26.41 30.35
CA ILE A 384 8.89 27.10 30.89
C ILE A 384 7.79 26.05 31.02
N THR A 385 7.60 25.55 32.23
CA THR A 385 6.40 24.82 32.63
C THR A 385 5.22 25.78 32.55
N MET A 386 4.24 25.46 31.68
CA MET A 386 2.92 26.08 31.68
C MET A 386 2.19 25.72 32.98
N HIS A 387 2.16 26.65 33.92
CA HIS A 387 1.11 26.75 34.89
C HIS A 387 0.72 28.22 34.95
N ASP A 388 -0.58 28.51 34.99
CA ASP A 388 -1.17 29.84 35.24
C ASP A 388 -1.51 30.71 34.02
N LEU A 389 -2.18 30.10 33.03
CA LEU A 389 -3.17 30.82 32.20
C LEU A 389 -4.58 30.29 32.48
N CYS A 390 -5.02 30.50 33.72
CA CYS A 390 -6.43 30.48 34.11
C CYS A 390 -6.57 31.32 35.40
N SER A 391 -6.74 32.62 35.24
CA SER A 391 -7.44 33.53 36.17
C SER A 391 -7.88 34.76 35.41
#